data_AF-A0A6P6DMU5-F1
#
_entry.id   AF-A0A6P6DMU5-F1
#
_cell.length_a   1.000
_cell.length_b   1.000
_cell.length_c   1.000
_cell.angle_alpha   90.00
_cell.angle_beta   90.00
_cell.angle_gamma   90.00
#
_symmetry.space_group_name_H-M   'P 1'
#
loop_
_entity.id
_entity.type
_entity.pdbx_description
1 polymer ?
#
loop_
_entity_poly.entity_id
_entity_poly.type
_entity_poly.pdbx_seq_one_letter_code
_entity_poly.pdbx_strand_id
1 'polypeptide(L)'
;MALPCRRCLLLIGALSIFSLDCVTEGQKNSTLIFIKQNTIRNCSCSADIRDCDYSLANLMCSCKTILPFAVERTSYSGHLTIWFTDSSVLGRLLNFTLVQDLKLSLCSSNTLPTTYLAICGLKRLRISTEAKNPFPEQSLLIHSTRDSDSQVLPTSLHTGWQTCTYVSFLDVALFNRNSSLKSYSIENIASIAHDFPDFSYLKAFPVPNNKSYVVTFIY
;
A
#
# COMPACT_ATOMS: atom_id res chain seq x y z
N MET A 1 -46.11 41.62 -13.85
CA MET A 1 -44.67 41.33 -14.03
C MET A 1 -43.97 41.67 -12.72
N ALA A 2 -43.59 40.68 -11.93
CA ALA A 2 -42.96 40.88 -10.62
C ALA A 2 -41.45 40.63 -10.74
N LEU A 3 -40.64 41.62 -10.36
CA LEU A 3 -39.18 41.47 -10.30
C LEU A 3 -38.81 40.47 -9.19
N PRO A 4 -37.93 39.47 -9.45
CA PRO A 4 -37.46 38.59 -8.40
C PRO A 4 -36.51 39.32 -7.44
N CYS A 5 -36.65 39.04 -6.15
CA CYS A 5 -35.87 39.58 -5.06
C CYS A 5 -34.37 39.23 -5.20
N ARG A 6 -33.52 40.26 -5.25
CA ARG A 6 -32.05 40.20 -5.44
C ARG A 6 -31.31 39.32 -4.42
N ARG A 7 -31.95 38.99 -3.28
CA ARG A 7 -31.43 38.10 -2.23
C ARG A 7 -31.53 36.61 -2.57
N CYS A 8 -32.49 36.19 -3.39
CA CYS A 8 -32.64 34.78 -3.77
C CYS A 8 -31.61 34.34 -4.83
N LEU A 9 -31.15 35.26 -5.69
CA LEU A 9 -30.11 34.99 -6.69
C LEU A 9 -28.72 34.76 -6.09
N LEU A 10 -28.44 35.32 -4.91
CA LEU A 10 -27.16 35.16 -4.23
C LEU A 10 -27.00 33.80 -3.54
N LEU A 11 -28.10 33.14 -3.18
CA LEU A 11 -28.07 31.81 -2.56
C LEU A 11 -27.81 30.69 -3.58
N ILE A 12 -28.25 30.87 -4.83
CA ILE A 12 -27.96 29.92 -5.91
C ILE A 12 -26.48 30.05 -6.36
N GLY A 13 -25.94 31.27 -6.32
CA GLY A 13 -24.51 31.51 -6.59
C GLY A 13 -23.57 30.92 -5.53
N ALA A 14 -23.97 30.91 -4.25
CA ALA A 14 -23.14 30.40 -3.17
C ALA A 14 -23.14 28.87 -3.06
N LEU A 15 -24.24 28.18 -3.40
CA LEU A 15 -24.31 26.71 -3.40
C LEU A 15 -23.57 26.07 -4.58
N SER A 16 -23.23 26.85 -5.61
CA SER A 16 -22.49 26.36 -6.79
C SER A 16 -20.97 26.31 -6.59
N ILE A 17 -20.45 26.97 -5.56
CA ILE A 17 -19.00 27.12 -5.33
C ILE A 17 -18.50 26.07 -4.31
N PHE A 18 -19.37 25.55 -3.44
CA PHE A 18 -18.99 24.52 -2.45
C PHE A 18 -19.01 23.08 -2.97
N SER A 19 -19.29 22.85 -4.25
CA SER A 19 -19.36 21.51 -4.84
C SER A 19 -18.20 21.18 -5.80
N LEU A 20 -17.22 22.08 -5.97
CA LEU A 20 -16.13 21.91 -6.94
C LEU A 20 -14.72 21.78 -6.34
N ASP A 21 -14.58 21.71 -5.01
CA ASP A 21 -13.26 21.61 -4.36
C ASP A 21 -12.85 20.18 -3.93
N CYS A 22 -13.59 19.13 -4.35
CA CYS A 22 -13.28 17.76 -3.95
C CYS A 22 -12.78 16.81 -5.07
N VAL A 23 -12.69 17.22 -6.33
CA VAL A 23 -12.35 16.26 -7.41
C VAL A 23 -11.39 16.85 -8.44
N THR A 24 -10.21 17.28 -8.00
CA THR A 24 -9.02 17.27 -8.86
C THR A 24 -7.76 17.11 -8.00
N GLU A 25 -7.69 16.08 -7.16
CA GLU A 25 -6.35 15.51 -6.92
C GLU A 25 -5.98 14.82 -8.24
N GLY A 26 -4.99 15.39 -8.94
CA GLY A 26 -4.64 15.02 -10.31
C GLY A 26 -4.63 13.52 -10.51
N GLN A 27 -5.21 13.07 -11.62
CA GLN A 27 -5.42 11.68 -12.02
C GLN A 27 -4.13 10.85 -11.88
N LYS A 28 -3.85 10.38 -10.66
CA LYS A 28 -2.75 9.46 -10.37
C LYS A 28 -3.26 8.10 -10.78
N ASN A 29 -2.65 7.53 -11.82
CA ASN A 29 -2.90 6.15 -12.18
C ASN A 29 -2.56 5.27 -10.97
N SER A 30 -3.58 4.78 -10.27
CA SER A 30 -3.40 3.86 -9.16
C SER A 30 -3.23 2.45 -9.71
N THR A 31 -2.28 1.71 -9.14
CA THR A 31 -2.09 0.30 -9.49
C THR A 31 -2.93 -0.52 -8.53
N LEU A 32 -3.89 -1.26 -9.07
CA LEU A 32 -4.71 -2.20 -8.32
C LEU A 32 -4.30 -3.62 -8.72
N ILE A 33 -3.86 -4.42 -7.75
CA ILE A 33 -3.62 -5.84 -7.94
C ILE A 33 -4.66 -6.60 -7.14
N PHE A 34 -5.34 -7.56 -7.77
CA PHE A 34 -6.23 -8.44 -7.02
C PHE A 34 -6.08 -9.89 -7.42
N ILE A 35 -6.37 -10.76 -6.45
CA ILE A 35 -6.24 -12.20 -6.59
C ILE A 35 -7.62 -12.81 -6.46
N LYS A 36 -8.09 -13.50 -7.50
CA LYS A 36 -9.34 -14.25 -7.48
C LYS A 36 -9.12 -15.61 -8.09
N GLN A 37 -9.45 -16.68 -7.35
CA GLN A 37 -9.34 -18.07 -7.82
C GLN A 37 -7.97 -18.39 -8.46
N ASN A 38 -6.89 -18.05 -7.76
CA ASN A 38 -5.50 -18.25 -8.20
C ASN A 38 -5.08 -17.48 -9.47
N THR A 39 -5.91 -16.55 -9.94
CA THR A 39 -5.58 -15.63 -11.04
C THR A 39 -5.22 -14.27 -10.46
N ILE A 40 -4.06 -13.75 -10.83
CA ILE A 40 -3.61 -12.41 -10.45
C ILE A 40 -3.95 -11.43 -11.58
N ARG A 41 -4.67 -10.36 -11.24
CA ARG A 41 -5.01 -9.26 -12.16
C ARG A 41 -4.22 -8.03 -11.74
N ASN A 42 -3.49 -7.45 -12.68
CA ASN A 42 -2.84 -6.15 -12.54
C ASN A 42 -3.65 -5.13 -13.35
N CYS A 43 -4.19 -4.15 -12.66
CA CYS A 43 -5.11 -3.16 -13.21
C CYS A 43 -4.54 -1.76 -13.03
N SER A 44 -4.69 -0.95 -14.07
CA SER A 44 -4.51 0.50 -13.98
C SER A 44 -5.88 1.16 -13.93
N CYS A 45 -6.15 1.91 -12.85
CA CYS A 45 -7.40 2.59 -12.60
C CYS A 45 -7.19 4.11 -12.62
N SER A 46 -8.15 4.85 -13.17
CA SER A 46 -8.15 6.33 -13.19
C SER A 46 -8.70 6.95 -11.90
N ALA A 47 -9.39 6.14 -11.09
CA ALA A 47 -9.99 6.52 -9.82
C ALA A 47 -9.91 5.34 -8.84
N ASP A 48 -10.03 5.63 -7.56
CA ASP A 48 -10.11 4.60 -6.52
C ASP A 48 -11.40 3.80 -6.65
N ILE A 49 -11.28 2.47 -6.61
CA ILE A 49 -12.41 1.55 -6.65
C ILE A 49 -12.72 1.11 -5.23
N ARG A 50 -14.02 0.96 -4.92
CA ARG A 50 -14.47 0.38 -3.66
C ARG A 50 -13.79 -0.98 -3.45
N ASP A 51 -13.22 -1.15 -2.27
CA ASP A 51 -12.47 -2.36 -1.92
C ASP A 51 -13.31 -3.63 -2.16
N CYS A 52 -12.65 -4.67 -2.68
CA CYS A 52 -13.23 -5.98 -2.93
C CYS A 52 -14.36 -6.02 -3.99
N ASP A 53 -14.65 -4.92 -4.68
CA ASP A 53 -15.61 -4.91 -5.80
C ASP A 53 -14.92 -5.28 -7.13
N TYR A 54 -14.69 -6.58 -7.31
CA TYR A 54 -14.03 -7.12 -8.50
C TYR A 54 -14.79 -6.81 -9.80
N SER A 55 -16.12 -6.75 -9.75
CA SER A 55 -16.94 -6.48 -10.93
C SER A 55 -16.75 -5.03 -11.38
N LEU A 56 -16.79 -4.10 -10.44
CA LEU A 56 -16.54 -2.69 -10.70
C LEU A 56 -15.11 -2.44 -11.20
N ALA A 57 -14.11 -3.09 -10.59
CA ALA A 57 -12.72 -2.98 -11.02
C ALA A 57 -12.53 -3.46 -12.48
N ASN A 58 -13.13 -4.58 -12.87
CA ASN A 58 -13.04 -5.08 -14.25
C ASN A 58 -13.76 -4.18 -15.26
N LEU A 59 -14.74 -3.39 -14.83
CA LEU A 59 -15.47 -2.46 -15.69
C LEU A 59 -14.75 -1.11 -15.83
N MET A 60 -14.18 -0.60 -14.75
CA MET A 60 -13.62 0.75 -14.67
C MET A 60 -12.11 0.82 -14.91
N CYS A 61 -11.39 -0.30 -14.78
CA CYS A 61 -9.93 -0.34 -14.89
C CYS A 61 -9.46 -1.15 -16.09
N SER A 62 -8.29 -0.80 -16.62
CA SER A 62 -7.62 -1.61 -17.63
C SER A 62 -6.81 -2.72 -16.95
N CYS A 63 -7.33 -3.94 -17.00
CA CYS A 63 -6.77 -5.09 -16.28
C CYS A 63 -6.10 -6.10 -17.21
N LYS A 64 -4.92 -6.60 -16.81
CA LYS A 64 -4.22 -7.71 -17.45
C LYS A 64 -4.03 -8.86 -16.47
N THR A 65 -4.16 -10.09 -16.96
CA THR A 65 -3.80 -11.28 -16.16
C THR A 65 -2.30 -11.46 -16.19
N ILE A 66 -1.70 -11.66 -15.01
CA ILE A 66 -0.27 -11.97 -14.88
C ILE A 66 -0.10 -13.36 -14.26
N LEU A 67 0.91 -14.08 -14.73
CA LEU A 67 1.25 -15.39 -14.18
C LEU A 67 1.91 -15.22 -12.81
N PRO A 68 1.57 -16.06 -11.81
CA PRO A 68 2.13 -15.96 -10.45
C PRO A 68 3.66 -16.00 -10.37
N PHE A 69 4.33 -16.59 -11.36
CA PHE A 69 5.79 -16.70 -11.45
C PHE A 69 6.45 -15.63 -12.32
N ALA A 70 5.66 -14.86 -13.09
CA ALA A 70 6.15 -13.79 -13.96
C ALA A 70 6.14 -12.42 -13.25
N VAL A 71 5.84 -12.39 -11.96
CA VAL A 71 5.98 -11.18 -11.14
C VAL A 71 7.47 -11.01 -10.87
N GLU A 72 8.18 -10.46 -11.86
CA GLU A 72 9.51 -9.91 -11.62
C GLU A 72 9.44 -8.95 -10.44
N ARG A 73 10.52 -8.90 -9.64
CA ARG A 73 10.64 -8.03 -8.46
C ARG A 73 10.46 -6.59 -8.91
N THR A 74 9.23 -6.12 -8.81
CA THR A 74 8.76 -4.89 -9.44
C THR A 74 8.83 -3.80 -8.40
N SER A 75 9.52 -2.70 -8.70
CA SER A 75 9.35 -1.48 -7.93
C SER A 75 8.04 -0.82 -8.36
N TYR A 76 7.16 -0.49 -7.41
CA TYR A 76 5.98 0.31 -7.68
C TYR A 76 6.27 1.75 -7.25
N SER A 77 6.30 2.65 -8.23
CA SER A 77 6.65 4.07 -8.02
C SER A 77 5.50 4.93 -7.47
N GLY A 78 4.28 4.38 -7.38
CA GLY A 78 3.07 5.09 -6.95
C GLY A 78 2.31 4.38 -5.84
N HIS A 79 1.02 4.73 -5.71
CA HIS A 79 0.09 4.09 -4.78
C HIS A 79 -0.27 2.70 -5.29
N LEU A 80 0.09 1.68 -4.52
CA LEU A 80 -0.24 0.29 -4.80
C LEU A 80 -1.37 -0.16 -3.88
N THR A 81 -2.47 -0.61 -4.47
CA THR A 81 -3.57 -1.24 -3.74
C THR A 81 -3.61 -2.72 -4.06
N ILE A 82 -3.67 -3.58 -3.04
CA ILE A 82 -3.78 -5.03 -3.22
C ILE A 82 -5.01 -5.56 -2.50
N TRP A 83 -5.89 -6.22 -3.26
CA TRP A 83 -7.01 -6.97 -2.72
C TRP A 83 -6.67 -8.46 -2.71
N PHE A 84 -6.79 -9.08 -1.54
CA PHE A 84 -6.39 -10.46 -1.36
C PHE A 84 -7.38 -11.23 -0.49
N THR A 85 -7.44 -12.54 -0.70
CA THR A 85 -8.26 -13.46 0.12
C THR A 85 -7.40 -14.42 0.94
N ASP A 86 -6.12 -14.57 0.58
CA ASP A 86 -5.15 -15.52 1.12
C ASP A 86 -3.75 -14.86 1.18
N SER A 87 -3.03 -15.06 2.28
CA SER A 87 -1.72 -14.42 2.54
C SER A 87 -0.54 -15.06 1.80
N SER A 88 -0.66 -16.28 1.31
CA SER A 88 0.42 -17.01 0.64
C SER A 88 0.83 -16.37 -0.69
N VAL A 89 -0.13 -15.80 -1.43
CA VAL A 89 0.13 -15.08 -2.68
C VAL A 89 0.71 -13.70 -2.38
N LEU A 90 0.29 -13.08 -1.28
CA LEU A 90 0.76 -11.76 -0.87
C LEU A 90 2.28 -11.76 -0.62
N GLY A 91 2.81 -12.82 -0.01
CA GLY A 91 4.26 -13.03 0.15
C GLY A 91 5.02 -13.06 -1.18
N ARG A 92 4.46 -13.69 -2.21
CA ARG A 92 5.09 -13.72 -3.55
C ARG A 92 5.08 -12.36 -4.26
N LEU A 93 4.08 -11.53 -3.98
CA LEU A 93 3.92 -10.22 -4.59
C LEU A 93 4.73 -9.12 -3.90
N LEU A 94 4.87 -9.20 -2.57
CA LEU A 94 5.37 -8.08 -1.77
C LEU A 94 6.72 -8.32 -1.11
N ASN A 95 7.14 -9.58 -0.91
CA ASN A 95 8.41 -9.82 -0.24
C ASN A 95 9.55 -9.21 -1.07
N PHE A 96 10.28 -8.29 -0.42
CA PHE A 96 11.39 -7.53 -0.98
C PHE A 96 11.01 -6.64 -2.17
N THR A 97 9.74 -6.23 -2.22
CA THR A 97 9.21 -5.33 -3.25
C THR A 97 9.32 -3.89 -2.75
N LEU A 98 9.83 -3.00 -3.60
CA LEU A 98 9.93 -1.57 -3.30
C LEU A 98 8.59 -0.88 -3.54
N VAL A 99 7.92 -0.47 -2.46
CA VAL A 99 6.61 0.19 -2.48
C VAL A 99 6.59 1.29 -1.41
N GLN A 100 6.27 2.52 -1.79
CA GLN A 100 6.23 3.65 -0.85
C GLN A 100 4.87 3.83 -0.17
N ASP A 101 3.78 3.65 -0.91
CA ASP A 101 2.41 3.75 -0.40
C ASP A 101 1.65 2.49 -0.77
N LEU A 102 1.32 1.71 0.25
CA LEU A 102 0.66 0.42 0.11
C LEU A 102 -0.69 0.45 0.81
N LYS A 103 -1.73 0.06 0.09
CA LYS A 103 -3.04 -0.29 0.65
C LYS A 103 -3.28 -1.78 0.49
N LEU A 104 -3.68 -2.44 1.58
CA LEU A 104 -4.01 -3.86 1.61
C LEU A 104 -5.44 -4.05 2.07
N SER A 105 -6.28 -4.70 1.27
CA SER A 105 -7.67 -4.98 1.62
C SER A 105 -7.93 -6.48 1.65
N LEU A 106 -8.34 -6.99 2.81
CA LEU A 106 -8.73 -8.39 3.00
C LEU A 106 -10.18 -8.59 2.53
N CYS A 107 -10.33 -9.33 1.45
CA CYS A 107 -11.60 -9.61 0.79
C CYS A 107 -12.19 -10.99 1.11
N SER A 108 -11.78 -11.58 2.23
CA SER A 108 -12.34 -12.83 2.76
C SER A 108 -12.58 -12.75 4.26
N SER A 109 -13.49 -13.58 4.77
CA SER A 109 -13.76 -13.71 6.21
C SER A 109 -12.75 -14.65 6.91
N ASN A 110 -11.73 -15.13 6.20
CA ASN A 110 -10.80 -16.14 6.71
C ASN A 110 -9.86 -15.57 7.76
N THR A 111 -9.55 -16.37 8.78
CA THR A 111 -8.46 -16.06 9.71
C THR A 111 -7.12 -16.23 9.00
N LEU A 112 -6.28 -15.20 9.08
CA LEU A 112 -4.94 -15.23 8.51
C LEU A 112 -3.94 -15.81 9.53
N PRO A 113 -2.93 -16.55 9.09
CA PRO A 113 -1.89 -17.04 9.99
C PRO A 113 -0.98 -15.90 10.46
N THR A 114 -0.27 -16.12 11.57
CA THR A 114 0.84 -15.24 12.00
C THR A 114 2.04 -15.48 11.10
N THR A 115 2.09 -14.74 10.00
CA THR A 115 3.21 -14.73 9.05
C THR A 115 3.63 -13.30 8.76
N TYR A 116 4.91 -13.09 8.47
CA TYR A 116 5.46 -11.77 8.20
C TYR A 116 5.70 -11.55 6.70
N LEU A 117 5.37 -10.36 6.23
CA LEU A 117 5.81 -9.84 4.93
C LEU A 117 6.99 -8.89 5.13
N ALA A 118 7.95 -8.93 4.22
CA ALA A 118 9.10 -8.03 4.21
C ALA A 118 8.97 -7.02 3.05
N ILE A 119 8.67 -5.76 3.34
CA ILE A 119 8.40 -4.74 2.30
C ILE A 119 9.51 -3.69 2.32
N CYS A 120 9.99 -3.28 1.14
CA CYS A 120 11.06 -2.30 1.01
C CYS A 120 10.50 -0.88 0.83
N GLY A 121 11.05 0.10 1.54
CA GLY A 121 10.82 1.53 1.30
C GLY A 121 9.43 2.06 1.66
N LEU A 122 8.69 1.34 2.51
CA LEU A 122 7.32 1.68 2.90
C LEU A 122 7.27 2.96 3.73
N LYS A 123 6.51 3.96 3.25
CA LYS A 123 6.28 5.24 3.95
C LYS A 123 4.90 5.29 4.57
N ARG A 124 3.90 4.77 3.85
CA ARG A 124 2.50 4.73 4.30
C ARG A 124 1.93 3.34 4.06
N LEU A 125 1.29 2.81 5.11
CA LEU A 125 0.46 1.62 5.03
C LEU A 125 -1.00 2.00 5.26
N ARG A 126 -1.89 1.45 4.45
CA ARG A 126 -3.34 1.45 4.67
C ARG A 126 -3.84 0.02 4.71
N ILE A 127 -4.75 -0.28 5.62
CA ILE A 127 -5.40 -1.59 5.70
C ILE A 127 -6.91 -1.45 5.74
N SER A 128 -7.59 -2.42 5.12
CA SER A 128 -9.04 -2.58 5.16
C SER A 128 -9.41 -4.05 5.36
N THR A 129 -10.48 -4.31 6.12
CA THR A 129 -11.00 -5.65 6.43
C THR A 129 -12.45 -5.82 5.98
N GLU A 130 -12.78 -5.25 4.81
CA GLU A 130 -14.12 -5.15 4.23
C GLU A 130 -15.00 -6.42 4.38
N ALA A 131 -14.42 -7.61 4.18
CA ALA A 131 -15.17 -8.86 4.21
C ALA A 131 -15.48 -9.41 5.62
N LYS A 132 -14.79 -8.96 6.67
CA LYS A 132 -15.05 -9.43 8.06
C LYS A 132 -15.95 -8.49 8.83
N ASN A 133 -15.69 -7.19 8.72
CA ASN A 133 -16.43 -6.12 9.38
C ASN A 133 -16.10 -4.83 8.64
N PRO A 134 -17.06 -3.93 8.40
CA PRO A 134 -16.80 -2.61 7.83
C PRO A 134 -16.13 -1.70 8.89
N PHE A 135 -14.99 -2.13 9.42
CA PHE A 135 -14.13 -1.25 10.21
C PHE A 135 -13.58 -0.17 9.30
N PRO A 136 -13.44 1.06 9.81
CA PRO A 136 -12.86 2.13 9.02
C PRO A 136 -11.45 1.74 8.58
N GLU A 137 -11.10 2.10 7.35
CA GLU A 137 -9.74 1.98 6.85
C GLU A 137 -8.76 2.59 7.86
N GLN A 138 -7.72 1.84 8.20
CA GLN A 138 -6.67 2.35 9.09
C GLN A 138 -5.47 2.78 8.24
N SER A 139 -4.88 3.92 8.58
CA SER A 139 -3.65 4.41 7.93
C SER A 139 -2.54 4.61 8.95
N LEU A 140 -1.36 4.12 8.62
CA LEU A 140 -0.14 4.27 9.39
C LEU A 140 0.92 4.96 8.53
N LEU A 141 1.45 6.08 9.02
CA LEU A 141 2.60 6.76 8.45
C LEU A 141 3.86 6.33 9.20
N ILE A 142 4.80 5.69 8.50
CA ILE A 142 6.02 5.12 9.09
C ILE A 142 7.15 6.15 9.07
N HIS A 143 7.32 6.83 7.94
CA HIS A 143 8.32 7.87 7.75
C HIS A 143 7.65 9.14 7.25
N SER A 144 7.85 10.25 7.97
CA SER A 144 7.45 11.57 7.51
C SER A 144 8.64 12.23 6.81
N THR A 145 8.39 12.97 5.72
CA THR A 145 9.42 13.67 4.92
C THR A 145 10.19 14.74 5.72
N ARG A 146 9.92 14.90 7.02
CA ARG A 146 10.46 15.97 7.85
C ARG A 146 11.84 15.66 8.46
N ASP A 147 12.32 14.41 8.36
CA ASP A 147 13.62 13.98 8.89
C ASP A 147 14.66 13.67 7.79
N SER A 148 14.63 14.36 6.65
CA SER A 148 15.59 14.12 5.58
C SER A 148 16.13 15.41 4.98
N ASP A 149 17.11 16.00 5.67
CA ASP A 149 18.13 16.89 5.07
C ASP A 149 19.07 16.15 4.09
N SER A 150 18.80 14.88 3.79
CA SER A 150 19.44 14.15 2.71
C SER A 150 18.43 13.93 1.57
N GLN A 151 18.24 14.97 0.76
CA GLN A 151 17.81 14.77 -0.64
C GLN A 151 18.87 13.93 -1.36
N VAL A 152 18.79 12.62 -1.23
CA VAL A 152 19.25 11.73 -2.30
C VAL A 152 18.04 11.48 -3.17
N LEU A 153 17.81 12.42 -4.10
CA LEU A 153 17.00 12.16 -5.27
C LEU A 153 17.56 10.86 -5.90
N PRO A 154 16.77 9.79 -6.08
CA PRO A 154 17.29 8.58 -6.70
C PRO A 154 17.41 8.83 -8.21
N THR A 155 18.49 9.51 -8.59
CA THR A 155 18.92 9.66 -9.97
C THR A 155 19.70 8.40 -10.34
N SER A 156 19.01 7.27 -10.49
CA SER A 156 19.38 6.20 -11.42
C SER A 156 18.43 5.02 -11.26
N LEU A 157 17.81 4.62 -12.37
CA LEU A 157 17.29 3.26 -12.57
C LEU A 157 18.46 2.27 -12.51
N HIS A 158 18.84 1.81 -11.32
CA HIS A 158 19.78 0.70 -11.17
C HIS A 158 19.19 -0.38 -10.25
N THR A 159 18.80 -1.48 -10.90
CA THR A 159 18.70 -2.87 -10.39
C THR A 159 18.40 -3.07 -8.90
N GLY A 160 17.11 -3.09 -8.56
CA GLY A 160 16.42 -4.18 -7.87
C GLY A 160 16.73 -4.55 -6.40
N TRP A 161 17.86 -4.16 -5.80
CA TRP A 161 18.21 -4.57 -4.42
C TRP A 161 18.97 -3.52 -3.61
N GLN A 162 19.82 -2.72 -4.24
CA GLN A 162 20.69 -1.73 -3.55
C GLN A 162 19.94 -0.57 -2.87
N THR A 163 18.60 -0.52 -3.01
CA THR A 163 17.73 0.54 -2.48
C THR A 163 16.87 0.13 -1.29
N CYS A 164 16.92 -1.13 -0.82
CA CYS A 164 16.10 -1.59 0.31
C CYS A 164 16.77 -1.30 1.68
N THR A 165 17.11 -0.03 1.93
CA THR A 165 17.68 0.41 3.22
C THR A 165 16.64 0.45 4.34
N TYR A 166 15.38 0.69 3.97
CA TYR A 166 14.23 0.69 4.87
C TYR A 166 13.43 -0.59 4.62
N VAL A 167 13.34 -1.44 5.64
CA VAL A 167 12.62 -2.72 5.58
C VAL A 167 11.50 -2.70 6.60
N SER A 168 10.28 -2.99 6.17
CA SER A 168 9.12 -3.10 7.05
C SER A 168 8.64 -4.54 7.14
N PHE A 169 8.54 -5.06 8.36
CA PHE A 169 7.94 -6.35 8.69
C PHE A 169 6.49 -6.17 9.09
N LEU A 170 5.59 -6.78 8.31
CA LEU A 170 4.16 -6.69 8.52
C LEU A 170 3.60 -8.03 9.00
N ASP A 171 3.10 -8.10 10.24
CA ASP A 171 2.37 -9.27 10.76
C ASP A 171 1.01 -9.38 10.07
N VAL A 172 0.83 -10.36 9.18
CA VAL A 172 -0.42 -10.53 8.44
C VAL A 172 -1.59 -10.93 9.36
N ALA A 173 -1.34 -11.43 10.57
CA ALA A 173 -2.40 -11.69 11.54
C ALA A 173 -3.07 -10.41 12.06
N LEU A 174 -2.53 -9.22 11.79
CA LEU A 174 -3.18 -7.94 12.16
C LEU A 174 -4.58 -7.79 11.53
N PHE A 175 -4.84 -8.39 10.36
CA PHE A 175 -6.17 -8.34 9.71
C PHE A 175 -7.22 -9.21 10.42
N ASN A 176 -6.81 -9.98 11.43
CA ASN A 176 -7.72 -10.70 12.32
C ASN A 176 -8.14 -9.88 13.53
N ARG A 177 -7.40 -8.80 13.84
CA ARG A 177 -7.55 -8.03 15.06
C ARG A 177 -8.40 -6.79 14.80
N ASN A 178 -9.02 -6.30 15.86
CA ASN A 178 -9.73 -5.02 15.87
C ASN A 178 -8.87 -3.90 16.50
N SER A 179 -7.57 -4.16 16.69
CA SER A 179 -6.64 -3.19 17.26
C SER A 179 -6.19 -2.17 16.22
N SER A 180 -5.85 -0.98 16.69
CA SER A 180 -5.21 0.05 15.86
C SER A 180 -3.82 -0.42 15.41
N LEU A 181 -3.47 -0.13 14.15
CA LEU A 181 -2.13 -0.31 13.61
C LEU A 181 -1.08 0.40 14.46
N LYS A 182 -0.01 -0.31 14.80
CA LYS A 182 1.16 0.26 15.47
C LYS A 182 2.43 -0.10 14.73
N SER A 183 3.44 0.73 14.88
CA SER A 183 4.79 0.41 14.43
C SER A 183 5.86 0.89 15.37
N TYR A 184 7.00 0.22 15.35
CA TYR A 184 8.25 0.72 15.92
C TYR A 184 9.38 0.48 14.93
N SER A 185 10.35 1.37 14.91
CA SER A 185 11.51 1.31 14.02
C SER A 185 12.80 1.20 14.83
N ILE A 186 13.74 0.41 14.33
CA ILE A 186 15.09 0.25 14.84
C ILE A 186 16.04 0.69 13.73
N GLU A 187 16.96 1.59 14.05
CA GLU A 187 17.95 2.12 13.12
C GLU A 187 19.31 1.44 13.33
N ASN A 188 20.23 1.63 12.38
CA ASN A 188 21.62 1.21 12.48
C ASN A 188 21.85 -0.30 12.60
N ILE A 189 20.96 -1.10 12.02
CA ILE A 189 21.09 -2.56 11.94
C ILE A 189 22.13 -2.92 10.89
N ALA A 190 23.13 -3.72 11.26
CA ALA A 190 24.20 -4.13 10.35
C ALA A 190 23.88 -5.45 9.65
N SER A 191 23.14 -6.35 10.31
CA SER A 191 22.76 -7.64 9.74
C SER A 191 21.43 -8.12 10.32
N ILE A 192 20.40 -8.10 9.49
CA ILE A 192 19.06 -8.59 9.87
C ILE A 192 19.12 -10.06 10.32
N ALA A 193 19.94 -10.89 9.66
CA ALA A 193 20.08 -12.30 10.00
C ALA A 193 20.78 -12.54 11.34
N HIS A 194 21.63 -11.60 11.79
CA HIS A 194 22.31 -11.67 13.08
C HIS A 194 21.45 -11.08 14.20
N ASP A 195 20.89 -9.89 13.95
CA ASP A 195 20.15 -9.10 14.95
C ASP A 195 18.73 -9.66 15.17
N PHE A 196 18.19 -10.41 14.20
CA PHE A 196 16.84 -11.03 14.26
C PHE A 196 16.89 -12.52 13.85
N PRO A 197 17.52 -13.40 14.65
CA PRO A 197 17.78 -14.79 14.27
C PRO A 197 16.50 -15.65 14.11
N ASP A 198 15.42 -15.28 14.80
CA ASP A 198 14.13 -15.99 14.75
C ASP A 198 13.36 -15.74 13.45
N PHE A 199 13.72 -14.70 12.71
CA PHE A 199 13.11 -14.35 11.44
C PHE A 199 13.84 -15.07 10.30
N SER A 200 13.81 -16.41 10.32
CA SER A 200 14.53 -17.27 9.38
C SER A 200 14.23 -16.99 7.89
N TYR A 201 13.04 -16.46 7.57
CA TYR A 201 12.63 -15.97 6.25
C TYR A 201 13.52 -14.83 5.72
N LEU A 202 14.23 -14.13 6.61
CA LEU A 202 15.10 -12.99 6.32
C LEU A 202 16.56 -13.38 6.10
N LYS A 203 16.92 -14.65 6.35
CA LYS A 203 18.26 -15.16 5.98
C LYS A 203 18.50 -15.11 4.47
N ALA A 204 17.43 -15.07 3.68
CA ALA A 204 17.46 -14.88 2.24
C ALA A 204 17.72 -13.42 1.81
N PHE A 205 17.90 -12.49 2.74
CA PHE A 205 18.23 -11.09 2.45
C PHE A 205 19.73 -10.95 2.20
N PRO A 206 20.21 -10.74 0.95
CA PRO A 206 21.59 -10.35 0.71
C PRO A 206 21.92 -9.07 1.48
N VAL A 207 22.87 -9.19 2.39
CA VAL A 207 23.49 -8.07 3.11
C VAL A 207 24.36 -7.32 2.09
N PRO A 208 24.05 -6.08 1.66
CA PRO A 208 25.04 -5.21 1.07
C PRO A 208 26.06 -4.93 2.16
N ASN A 209 27.27 -5.45 1.98
CA ASN A 209 28.39 -5.07 2.82
C ASN A 209 28.46 -3.53 2.87
N ASN A 210 28.46 -2.98 4.08
CA ASN A 210 28.72 -1.57 4.42
C ASN A 210 27.53 -0.58 4.45
N LYS A 211 26.26 -1.02 4.54
CA LYS A 211 25.14 -0.09 4.83
C LYS A 211 24.33 -0.54 6.04
N SER A 212 23.97 0.40 6.90
CA SER A 212 23.01 0.20 7.98
C SER A 212 21.58 0.22 7.45
N TYR A 213 20.70 -0.56 8.08
CA TYR A 213 19.26 -0.59 7.78
C TYR A 213 18.45 0.12 8.85
N VAL A 214 17.27 0.56 8.43
CA VAL A 214 16.15 0.83 9.32
C VAL A 214 15.14 -0.29 9.17
N VAL A 215 14.84 -0.97 10.26
CA VAL A 215 13.84 -2.04 10.31
C VAL A 215 12.63 -1.54 11.08
N THR A 216 11.46 -1.60 10.46
CA THR A 216 10.18 -1.27 11.08
C THR A 216 9.36 -2.54 11.29
N PHE A 217 8.82 -2.75 12.49
CA PHE A 217 7.84 -3.80 12.74
C PHE A 217 6.45 -3.19 12.85
N ILE A 218 5.48 -3.79 12.18
CA ILE A 218 4.08 -3.34 12.10
C ILE A 218 3.16 -4.46 12.60
N TYR A 219 2.28 -4.14 13.55
CA TYR A 219 1.45 -5.11 14.28
C TYR A 219 0.10 -4.57 14.74
#